data_AF-A0A1Y1S7W9-F1
#
_entry.id   AF-A0A1Y1S7W9-F1
#
_cell.length_a   1.000
_cell.length_b   1.000
_cell.length_c   1.000
_cell.angle_alpha   90.00
_cell.angle_beta   90.00
_cell.angle_gamma   90.00
#
_symmetry.space_group_name_H-M   'P 1'
#
loop_
_entity.id
_entity.type
_entity.pdbx_description
1 polymer ?
#
loop_
_entity_poly.entity_id
_entity_poly.type
_entity_poly.pdbx_seq_one_letter_code
_entity_poly.pdbx_strand_id
1 'polypeptide(L)'
;MTGIEDERLMREYMKQKEELEKLIVELQSQMTQTNIPLDRKYTEKYPIYNAAAILGQNQGDLLRLKLFVNKKCNQISNDMQHTQGIIQDIRAYEKDGVFRDIFLLKLLDQGKVTVASHLDFYRPLGFILSQLDASYESFYVRLLIYKSANEAEIKGIYAIYFGALYYKNDYKGAWFFLASILNVAPGAHTPHVLQVYFVILAELLGNHSKRRLAKILSYLNRIYFVKMNNHPIQIRITQAIEKYI
;
A
#
# COMPACT_ATOMS: atom_id res chain seq x y z
N MET A 1 -34.90 -22.25 -13.46
CA MET A 1 -33.75 -21.96 -12.58
C MET A 1 -32.81 -20.88 -13.14
N THR A 2 -32.99 -20.43 -14.40
CA THR A 2 -32.10 -19.45 -15.08
C THR A 2 -32.35 -17.97 -14.71
N GLY A 3 -33.59 -17.55 -14.48
CA GLY A 3 -33.91 -16.12 -14.25
C GLY A 3 -33.36 -15.51 -12.95
N ILE A 4 -33.18 -16.31 -11.89
CA ILE A 4 -32.65 -15.84 -10.60
C ILE A 4 -31.12 -15.60 -10.69
N GLU A 5 -30.44 -16.41 -11.49
CA GLU A 5 -28.99 -16.29 -11.69
C GLU A 5 -28.66 -15.09 -12.58
N ASP A 6 -29.45 -14.87 -13.63
CA ASP A 6 -29.33 -13.69 -14.51
C ASP A 6 -29.59 -12.37 -13.78
N GLU A 7 -30.59 -12.32 -12.89
CA GLU A 7 -30.86 -11.14 -12.06
C GLU A 7 -29.70 -10.82 -11.11
N ARG A 8 -29.09 -11.85 -10.51
CA ARG A 8 -27.94 -11.68 -9.61
C ARG A 8 -26.73 -11.15 -10.36
N LEU A 9 -26.44 -11.70 -11.54
CA LEU A 9 -25.36 -11.27 -12.43
C LEU A 9 -25.55 -9.80 -12.85
N MET A 10 -26.77 -9.42 -13.22
CA MET A 10 -27.09 -8.03 -13.61
C MET A 10 -26.91 -7.05 -12.45
N ARG A 11 -27.33 -7.40 -11.24
CA ARG A 11 -27.10 -6.55 -10.05
C ARG A 11 -25.62 -6.36 -9.75
N GLU A 12 -24.83 -7.43 -9.86
CA GLU A 12 -23.38 -7.36 -9.64
C GLU A 12 -22.69 -6.49 -10.71
N TYR A 13 -23.10 -6.62 -11.97
CA TYR A 13 -22.61 -5.78 -13.06
C TYR A 13 -22.92 -4.29 -12.83
N MET A 14 -24.15 -3.96 -12.45
CA MET A 14 -24.55 -2.57 -12.15
C MET A 14 -23.73 -1.98 -11.00
N LYS A 15 -23.52 -2.74 -9.93
CA LYS A 15 -22.66 -2.32 -8.81
C LYS A 15 -21.22 -2.05 -9.25
N GLN A 16 -20.66 -2.91 -10.09
CA GLN A 16 -19.30 -2.75 -10.60
C GLN A 16 -19.13 -1.53 -11.51
N LYS A 17 -20.18 -1.19 -12.27
CA LYS A 17 -20.26 0.02 -13.07
C LYS A 17 -20.31 1.28 -12.19
N GLU A 18 -21.16 1.31 -11.17
CA GLU A 18 -21.21 2.44 -10.21
C GLU A 18 -19.87 2.65 -9.49
N GLU A 19 -19.22 1.56 -9.05
CA GLU A 19 -17.88 1.63 -8.45
C GLU A 19 -16.84 2.15 -9.46
N LEU A 20 -17.01 1.90 -10.76
CA LEU A 20 -16.10 2.39 -11.79
C LEU A 20 -16.28 3.89 -12.00
N GLU A 21 -17.52 4.38 -12.01
CA GLU A 21 -17.83 5.81 -12.11
C GLU A 21 -17.25 6.57 -10.91
N LYS A 22 -17.39 6.04 -9.70
CA LYS A 22 -16.76 6.62 -8.48
C LYS A 22 -15.24 6.71 -8.59
N LEU A 23 -14.61 5.64 -9.10
CA LEU A 23 -13.16 5.63 -9.30
C LEU A 23 -12.73 6.69 -10.32
N ILE A 24 -13.46 6.85 -11.42
CA ILE A 24 -13.17 7.88 -12.44
C ILE A 24 -13.23 9.28 -11.82
N VAL A 25 -14.26 9.57 -11.03
CA VAL A 25 -14.37 10.87 -10.34
C VAL A 25 -13.20 11.10 -9.37
N GLU A 26 -12.80 10.07 -8.62
CA GLU A 26 -11.63 10.17 -7.73
C GLU A 26 -10.33 10.41 -8.50
N LEU A 27 -10.13 9.71 -9.62
CA LEU A 27 -8.93 9.87 -10.45
C LEU A 27 -8.87 11.25 -11.13
N GLN A 28 -10.03 11.86 -11.42
CA GLN A 28 -10.12 13.20 -11.98
C GLN A 28 -9.81 14.30 -10.96
N SER A 29 -10.10 14.08 -9.67
CA SER A 29 -9.92 15.10 -8.63
C SER A 29 -8.45 15.36 -8.25
N GLN A 30 -7.51 14.61 -8.83
CA GLN A 30 -6.04 14.69 -8.65
C GLN A 30 -5.59 15.22 -7.29
N MET A 31 -5.22 14.31 -6.40
CA MET A 31 -4.68 14.68 -5.09
C MET A 31 -3.26 15.26 -5.24
N THR A 32 -3.10 16.53 -4.89
CA THR A 32 -1.83 17.27 -5.00
C THR A 32 -1.03 17.32 -3.70
N GLN A 33 -1.60 16.82 -2.60
CA GLN A 33 -0.97 16.79 -1.29
C GLN A 33 -0.76 15.35 -0.82
N THR A 34 0.38 15.09 -0.18
CA THR A 34 0.68 13.77 0.38
C THR A 34 -0.10 13.54 1.67
N ASN A 35 -0.45 12.28 1.95
CA ASN A 35 -1.20 11.88 3.14
C ASN A 35 -0.40 11.93 4.45
N ILE A 36 0.92 12.00 4.35
CA ILE A 36 1.83 12.36 5.44
C ILE A 36 2.89 13.33 4.92
N PRO A 37 3.49 14.17 5.78
CA PRO A 37 4.68 14.93 5.43
C PRO A 37 5.82 13.98 5.04
N LEU A 38 6.44 14.24 3.89
CA LEU A 38 7.60 13.51 3.36
C LEU A 38 8.65 14.51 2.89
N ASP A 39 9.92 14.12 2.95
CA ASP A 39 11.00 14.95 2.42
C ASP A 39 10.88 15.13 0.89
N ARG A 40 11.43 16.25 0.41
CA ARG A 40 11.36 16.65 -1.00
C ARG A 40 11.99 15.62 -1.96
N LYS A 41 13.11 15.00 -1.60
CA LYS A 41 13.78 13.98 -2.43
C LYS A 41 12.89 12.75 -2.62
N TYR A 42 12.12 12.38 -1.59
CA TYR A 42 11.19 11.26 -1.69
C TYR A 42 10.02 11.58 -2.62
N THR A 43 9.42 12.76 -2.50
CA THR A 43 8.31 13.20 -3.36
C THR A 43 8.73 13.46 -4.81
N GLU A 44 9.96 13.93 -5.05
CA GLU A 44 10.52 14.04 -6.41
C GLU A 44 10.77 12.68 -7.07
N LYS A 45 11.18 11.66 -6.29
CA LYS A 45 11.33 10.29 -6.79
C LYS A 45 9.97 9.66 -7.17
N TYR A 46 8.92 10.02 -6.43
CA TYR A 46 7.56 9.49 -6.60
C TYR A 46 6.59 10.64 -6.90
N PRO A 47 6.62 11.20 -8.13
CA PRO A 47 5.75 12.30 -8.51
C PRO A 47 4.27 11.88 -8.51
N ILE A 48 3.40 12.89 -8.54
CA ILE A 48 1.94 12.71 -8.62
C ILE A 48 1.60 11.74 -9.76
N TYR A 49 0.73 10.77 -9.44
CA TYR A 49 0.26 9.80 -10.41
C TYR A 49 -0.61 10.48 -11.48
N ASN A 50 -0.40 10.11 -12.75
CA ASN A 50 -1.18 10.60 -13.88
C ASN A 50 -2.15 9.51 -14.35
N ALA A 51 -3.45 9.76 -14.15
CA ALA A 51 -4.52 8.84 -14.51
C ALA A 51 -4.93 8.86 -16.00
N ALA A 52 -4.27 9.65 -16.86
CA ALA A 52 -4.65 9.82 -18.26
C ALA A 52 -4.79 8.50 -19.02
N ALA A 53 -3.95 7.51 -18.72
CA ALA A 53 -4.02 6.19 -19.33
C ALA A 53 -5.33 5.47 -19.00
N ILE A 54 -5.81 5.51 -17.75
CA ILE A 54 -7.11 4.93 -17.36
C ILE A 54 -8.26 5.75 -17.96
N LEU A 55 -8.19 7.08 -17.84
CA LEU A 55 -9.27 7.98 -18.23
C LEU A 55 -9.52 8.00 -19.75
N GLY A 56 -8.51 7.65 -20.56
CA GLY A 56 -8.60 7.57 -22.01
C GLY A 56 -9.10 6.22 -22.56
N GLN A 57 -9.36 5.21 -21.71
CA GLN A 57 -9.74 3.87 -22.15
C GLN A 57 -11.23 3.72 -22.44
N ASN A 58 -11.56 2.74 -23.28
CA ASN A 58 -12.94 2.34 -23.50
C ASN A 58 -13.53 1.78 -22.19
N GLN A 59 -14.70 2.29 -21.79
CA GLN A 59 -15.35 1.88 -20.52
C GLN A 59 -15.67 0.39 -20.45
N GLY A 60 -15.98 -0.26 -21.58
CA GLY A 60 -16.25 -1.69 -21.64
C GLY A 60 -15.02 -2.54 -21.33
N ASP A 61 -13.87 -2.18 -21.89
CA ASP A 61 -12.60 -2.87 -21.63
C ASP A 61 -12.11 -2.60 -20.20
N LEU A 62 -12.28 -1.36 -19.72
CA LEU A 62 -11.96 -0.98 -18.35
C LEU A 62 -12.78 -1.79 -17.34
N LEU A 63 -14.07 -1.99 -17.61
CA LEU A 63 -14.95 -2.80 -16.77
C LEU A 63 -14.54 -4.27 -16.77
N ARG A 64 -14.16 -4.84 -17.93
CA ARG A 64 -13.66 -6.23 -18.03
C ARG A 64 -12.39 -6.43 -17.21
N LEU A 65 -11.42 -5.52 -17.34
CA LEU A 65 -10.19 -5.56 -16.55
C LEU A 65 -10.49 -5.43 -15.05
N LYS A 66 -11.38 -4.50 -14.66
CA LYS A 66 -11.79 -4.34 -13.26
C LYS A 66 -12.44 -5.59 -12.69
N LEU A 67 -13.33 -6.25 -13.44
CA LEU A 67 -13.95 -7.51 -13.02
C LEU A 67 -12.90 -8.61 -12.82
N PHE A 68 -11.96 -8.74 -13.75
CA PHE A 68 -10.85 -9.69 -13.62
C PHE A 68 -10.00 -9.41 -12.38
N VAL A 69 -9.54 -8.15 -12.21
CA VAL A 69 -8.75 -7.71 -11.05
C VAL A 69 -9.50 -7.96 -9.74
N ASN A 70 -10.77 -7.61 -9.66
CA ASN A 70 -11.60 -7.83 -8.48
C ASN A 70 -11.70 -9.32 -8.14
N LYS A 71 -11.94 -10.16 -9.15
CA LYS A 71 -12.00 -11.62 -8.97
C LYS A 71 -10.67 -12.14 -8.40
N LYS A 72 -9.53 -11.76 -8.99
CA LYS A 72 -8.21 -12.22 -8.53
C LYS A 72 -7.88 -11.71 -7.14
N CYS A 73 -8.11 -10.44 -6.85
CA CYS A 73 -7.84 -9.88 -5.53
C CYS A 73 -8.71 -10.49 -4.43
N ASN A 74 -9.96 -10.86 -4.72
CA ASN A 74 -10.85 -11.52 -3.76
C ASN A 74 -10.47 -12.99 -3.49
N GLN A 75 -9.67 -13.60 -4.36
CA GLN A 75 -9.15 -14.96 -4.16
C GLN A 75 -7.88 -14.98 -3.30
N ILE A 76 -7.24 -13.84 -3.06
CA ILE A 76 -6.02 -13.77 -2.26
C ILE A 76 -6.32 -14.28 -0.84
N SER A 77 -5.45 -15.14 -0.33
CA SER A 77 -5.56 -15.74 1.00
C SER A 77 -4.18 -15.76 1.68
N ASN A 78 -4.13 -16.18 2.94
CA ASN A 78 -2.84 -16.34 3.65
C ASN A 78 -2.05 -17.59 3.22
N ASP A 79 -2.59 -18.41 2.30
CA ASP A 79 -1.85 -19.51 1.70
C ASP A 79 -0.91 -18.97 0.62
N MET A 80 0.40 -19.06 0.88
CA MET A 80 1.44 -18.57 -0.02
C MET A 80 1.53 -19.37 -1.32
N GLN A 81 1.21 -20.68 -1.32
CA GLN A 81 1.22 -21.48 -2.53
C GLN A 81 0.06 -21.06 -3.46
N HIS A 82 -1.13 -20.87 -2.88
CA HIS A 82 -2.27 -20.33 -3.62
C HIS A 82 -1.98 -18.92 -4.15
N THR A 83 -1.38 -18.07 -3.33
CA THR A 83 -0.96 -16.70 -3.71
C THR A 83 0.02 -16.72 -4.89
N GLN A 84 0.95 -17.69 -4.93
CA GLN A 84 1.85 -17.86 -6.07
C GLN A 84 1.12 -18.14 -7.38
N GLY A 85 0.03 -18.91 -7.36
CA GLY A 85 -0.82 -19.13 -8.52
C GLY A 85 -1.45 -17.83 -9.04
N ILE A 86 -1.97 -17.00 -8.14
CA ILE A 86 -2.53 -15.68 -8.49
C ILE A 86 -1.48 -14.77 -9.13
N ILE A 87 -0.22 -14.81 -8.66
CA ILE A 87 0.87 -14.04 -9.25
C ILE A 87 1.10 -14.41 -10.72
N GLN A 88 1.05 -15.70 -11.07
CA GLN A 88 1.22 -16.12 -12.46
C GLN A 88 0.09 -15.62 -13.37
N ASP A 89 -1.15 -15.63 -12.86
CA ASP A 89 -2.29 -15.08 -13.60
C ASP A 89 -2.15 -13.57 -13.83
N ILE A 90 -1.64 -12.83 -12.84
CA ILE A 90 -1.39 -11.39 -12.93
C ILE A 90 -0.26 -11.09 -13.91
N ARG A 91 0.80 -11.91 -13.92
CA ARG A 91 1.98 -11.71 -14.79
C ARG A 91 1.65 -11.75 -16.28
N ALA A 92 0.60 -12.46 -16.68
CA ALA A 92 0.12 -12.45 -18.06
C ALA A 92 -0.27 -11.04 -18.57
N TYR A 93 -0.61 -10.13 -17.65
CA TYR A 93 -1.00 -8.75 -17.95
C TYR A 93 0.04 -7.72 -17.50
N GLU A 94 1.24 -8.14 -17.11
CA GLU A 94 2.25 -7.25 -16.49
C GLU A 94 2.71 -6.10 -17.39
N LYS A 95 2.58 -6.28 -18.71
CA LYS A 95 2.92 -5.26 -19.72
C LYS A 95 1.77 -4.30 -20.03
N ASP A 96 0.56 -4.58 -19.56
CA ASP A 96 -0.59 -3.71 -19.73
C ASP A 96 -0.61 -2.65 -18.62
N GLY A 97 -0.31 -1.40 -19.02
CA GLY A 97 -0.26 -0.27 -18.09
C GLY A 97 -1.62 0.07 -17.46
N VAL A 98 -2.72 -0.16 -18.17
CA VAL A 98 -4.08 0.08 -17.65
C VAL A 98 -4.40 -1.00 -16.62
N PHE A 99 -4.09 -2.26 -16.93
CA PHE A 99 -4.23 -3.35 -15.97
C PHE A 99 -3.44 -3.08 -14.69
N ARG A 100 -2.16 -2.70 -14.80
CA ARG A 100 -1.32 -2.36 -13.63
C ARG A 100 -2.03 -1.32 -12.77
N ASP A 101 -2.49 -0.24 -13.37
CA ASP A 101 -3.04 0.87 -12.62
C ASP A 101 -4.34 0.46 -11.90
N ILE A 102 -5.25 -0.27 -12.55
CA ILE A 102 -6.46 -0.84 -11.92
C ILE A 102 -6.10 -1.81 -10.79
N PHE A 103 -5.10 -2.67 -11.03
CA PHE A 103 -4.65 -3.65 -10.05
C PHE A 103 -4.09 -2.98 -8.79
N LEU A 104 -3.22 -1.97 -8.94
CA LEU A 104 -2.63 -1.25 -7.82
C LEU A 104 -3.66 -0.43 -7.04
N LEU A 105 -4.64 0.18 -7.73
CA LEU A 105 -5.79 0.82 -7.08
C LEU A 105 -6.58 -0.19 -6.26
N LYS A 106 -6.82 -1.38 -6.79
CA LYS A 106 -7.51 -2.43 -6.04
C LYS A 106 -6.70 -2.92 -4.84
N LEU A 107 -5.37 -3.01 -4.95
CA LEU A 107 -4.52 -3.34 -3.80
C LEU A 107 -4.61 -2.26 -2.71
N LEU A 108 -4.69 -0.98 -3.07
CA LEU A 108 -4.94 0.09 -2.10
C LEU A 108 -6.30 -0.09 -1.41
N ASP A 109 -7.35 -0.42 -2.16
CA ASP A 109 -8.68 -0.68 -1.58
C ASP A 109 -8.65 -1.86 -0.61
N GLN A 110 -7.94 -2.95 -0.95
CA GLN A 110 -7.71 -4.08 -0.04
C GLN A 110 -6.92 -3.65 1.21
N GLY A 111 -5.97 -2.72 1.06
CA GLY A 111 -5.29 -2.08 2.19
C GLY A 111 -6.25 -1.33 3.11
N LYS A 112 -7.13 -0.50 2.54
CA LYS A 112 -8.10 0.32 3.27
C LYS A 112 -9.14 -0.51 4.03
N VAL A 113 -9.56 -1.64 3.48
CA VAL A 113 -10.66 -2.45 4.05
C VAL A 113 -10.09 -3.64 4.82
N THR A 114 -9.45 -4.57 4.09
CA THR A 114 -9.06 -5.89 4.61
C THR A 114 -7.87 -5.78 5.55
N VAL A 115 -6.79 -5.11 5.13
CA VAL A 115 -5.57 -4.99 5.94
C VAL A 115 -5.77 -4.07 7.14
N ALA A 116 -6.52 -2.98 6.98
CA ALA A 116 -6.87 -2.10 8.09
C ALA A 116 -7.62 -2.84 9.22
N SER A 117 -8.47 -3.81 8.85
CA SER A 117 -9.20 -4.66 9.81
C SER A 117 -8.35 -5.80 10.35
N HIS A 118 -7.48 -6.38 9.51
CA HIS A 118 -6.65 -7.54 9.83
C HIS A 118 -5.22 -7.31 9.32
N LEU A 119 -4.38 -6.70 10.17
CA LEU A 119 -3.05 -6.25 9.76
C LEU A 119 -2.25 -7.37 9.07
N ASP A 120 -2.21 -8.59 9.61
CA ASP A 120 -1.44 -9.71 9.03
C ASP A 120 -1.79 -10.04 7.57
N PHE A 121 -2.95 -9.62 7.07
CA PHE A 121 -3.30 -9.77 5.66
C PHE A 121 -2.45 -8.89 4.72
N TYR A 122 -1.61 -8.00 5.25
CA TYR A 122 -0.58 -7.32 4.45
C TYR A 122 0.39 -8.32 3.82
N ARG A 123 0.61 -9.49 4.44
CA ARG A 123 1.63 -10.47 4.03
C ARG A 123 1.41 -10.97 2.59
N PRO A 124 0.26 -11.60 2.24
CA PRO A 124 0.05 -12.05 0.88
C PRO A 124 0.05 -10.90 -0.15
N LEU A 125 -0.49 -9.74 0.20
CA LEU A 125 -0.52 -8.57 -0.71
C LEU A 125 0.86 -7.97 -0.95
N GLY A 126 1.64 -7.82 0.12
CA GLY A 126 3.04 -7.38 0.07
C GLY A 126 3.91 -8.39 -0.68
N PHE A 127 3.66 -9.69 -0.49
CA PHE A 127 4.32 -10.74 -1.26
C PHE A 127 4.01 -10.62 -2.75
N ILE A 128 2.74 -10.47 -3.15
CA ILE A 128 2.39 -10.25 -4.56
C ILE A 128 3.12 -9.03 -5.13
N LEU A 129 3.05 -7.88 -4.46
CA LEU A 129 3.72 -6.65 -4.91
C LEU A 129 5.25 -6.83 -4.98
N SER A 130 5.83 -7.70 -4.14
CA SER A 130 7.26 -8.02 -4.15
C SER A 130 7.71 -8.83 -5.38
N GLN A 131 6.80 -9.62 -5.95
CA GLN A 131 7.09 -10.58 -7.01
C GLN A 131 6.81 -10.05 -8.43
N LEU A 132 6.24 -8.84 -8.53
CA LEU A 132 6.01 -8.15 -9.80
C LEU A 132 7.20 -7.26 -10.15
N ASP A 133 7.23 -6.80 -11.41
CA ASP A 133 8.23 -5.87 -11.92
C ASP A 133 8.40 -4.65 -11.00
N ALA A 134 9.63 -4.14 -10.91
CA ALA A 134 9.99 -3.04 -10.01
C ALA A 134 9.14 -1.78 -10.25
N SER A 135 8.61 -1.59 -11.47
CA SER A 135 7.69 -0.49 -11.75
C SER A 135 6.41 -0.56 -10.90
N TYR A 136 5.87 -1.74 -10.60
CA TYR A 136 4.64 -1.88 -9.80
C TYR A 136 4.79 -1.27 -8.41
N GLU A 137 5.91 -1.52 -7.75
CA GLU A 137 6.21 -0.89 -6.46
C GLU A 137 6.30 0.63 -6.58
N SER A 138 7.00 1.12 -7.60
CA SER A 138 7.12 2.57 -7.84
C SER A 138 5.76 3.24 -8.08
N PHE A 139 4.90 2.64 -8.90
CA PHE A 139 3.55 3.12 -9.14
C PHE A 139 2.67 3.00 -7.89
N TYR A 140 2.82 1.92 -7.11
CA TYR A 140 2.10 1.76 -5.85
C TYR A 140 2.45 2.88 -4.87
N VAL A 141 3.75 3.20 -4.71
CA VAL A 141 4.18 4.30 -3.83
C VAL A 141 3.61 5.64 -4.31
N ARG A 142 3.61 5.90 -5.63
CA ARG A 142 2.98 7.12 -6.18
C ARG A 142 1.51 7.19 -5.79
N LEU A 143 0.73 6.12 -5.99
CA LEU A 143 -0.68 6.12 -5.59
C LEU A 143 -0.84 6.24 -4.06
N LEU A 144 -0.04 5.48 -3.31
CA LEU A 144 -0.05 5.38 -1.84
C LEU A 144 0.12 6.73 -1.18
N ILE A 145 1.15 7.51 -1.53
CA ILE A 145 1.47 8.75 -0.80
C ILE A 145 0.47 9.86 -1.05
N TYR A 146 -0.30 9.82 -2.14
CA TYR A 146 -1.35 10.80 -2.43
C TYR A 146 -2.76 10.30 -2.09
N LYS A 147 -2.95 9.03 -1.67
CA LYS A 147 -4.28 8.47 -1.38
C LYS A 147 -4.84 9.01 -0.06
N SER A 148 -6.08 9.52 -0.09
CA SER A 148 -6.83 9.89 1.11
C SER A 148 -7.21 8.66 1.94
N ALA A 149 -6.91 8.71 3.23
CA ALA A 149 -7.14 7.62 4.16
C ALA A 149 -7.34 8.16 5.58
N ASN A 150 -8.24 7.54 6.35
CA ASN A 150 -8.30 7.73 7.79
C ASN A 150 -7.17 6.97 8.53
N GLU A 151 -7.12 7.07 9.86
CA GLU A 151 -6.05 6.46 10.67
C GLU A 151 -5.94 4.94 10.57
N ALA A 152 -7.05 4.22 10.40
CA ALA A 152 -7.04 2.77 10.25
C ALA A 152 -6.63 2.38 8.82
N GLU A 153 -7.21 3.08 7.84
CA GLU A 153 -6.94 2.88 6.42
C GLU A 153 -5.47 3.14 6.08
N ILE A 154 -4.87 4.20 6.63
CA ILE A 154 -3.48 4.56 6.32
C ILE A 154 -2.50 3.47 6.79
N LYS A 155 -2.78 2.83 7.93
CA LYS A 155 -1.99 1.68 8.40
C LYS A 155 -2.05 0.54 7.39
N GLY A 156 -3.24 0.21 6.91
CA GLY A 156 -3.44 -0.92 6.00
C GLY A 156 -2.77 -0.73 4.64
N ILE A 157 -2.87 0.45 4.03
CA ILE A 157 -2.22 0.73 2.74
C ILE A 157 -0.69 0.75 2.84
N TYR A 158 -0.12 1.34 3.90
CA TYR A 158 1.33 1.36 4.07
C TYR A 158 1.89 -0.02 4.46
N ALA A 159 1.11 -0.85 5.17
CA ALA A 159 1.53 -2.20 5.52
C ALA A 159 1.84 -3.07 4.30
N ILE A 160 1.08 -2.91 3.21
CA ILE A 160 1.31 -3.64 1.94
C ILE A 160 2.67 -3.25 1.35
N TYR A 161 2.97 -1.94 1.28
CA TYR A 161 4.26 -1.46 0.77
C TYR A 161 5.43 -1.94 1.63
N PHE A 162 5.31 -1.85 2.96
CA PHE A 162 6.36 -2.33 3.85
C PHE A 162 6.52 -3.85 3.79
N GLY A 163 5.44 -4.61 3.61
CA GLY A 163 5.50 -6.02 3.31
C GLY A 163 6.30 -6.30 2.04
N ALA A 164 6.08 -5.54 0.97
CA ALA A 164 6.83 -5.69 -0.27
C ALA A 164 8.34 -5.43 -0.09
N LEU A 165 8.72 -4.39 0.66
CA LEU A 165 10.11 -4.12 1.02
C LEU A 165 10.73 -5.25 1.85
N TYR A 166 9.97 -5.80 2.81
CA TYR A 166 10.39 -6.93 3.63
C TYR A 166 10.70 -8.16 2.77
N TYR A 167 9.75 -8.57 1.91
CA TYR A 167 9.93 -9.76 1.05
C TYR A 167 11.04 -9.59 0.01
N LYS A 168 11.28 -8.36 -0.47
CA LYS A 168 12.43 -8.04 -1.35
C LYS A 168 13.76 -7.97 -0.60
N ASN A 169 13.75 -8.01 0.73
CA ASN A 169 14.90 -7.69 1.58
C ASN A 169 15.50 -6.31 1.21
N ASP A 170 14.67 -5.32 0.87
CA ASP A 170 15.10 -4.00 0.40
C ASP A 170 15.37 -3.04 1.57
N TYR A 171 16.51 -3.24 2.21
CA TYR A 171 17.00 -2.33 3.26
C TYR A 171 17.17 -0.89 2.78
N LYS A 172 17.55 -0.67 1.52
CA LYS A 172 17.80 0.69 0.99
C LYS A 172 16.48 1.45 0.84
N GLY A 173 15.46 0.80 0.28
CA GLY A 173 14.11 1.35 0.17
C GLY A 173 13.51 1.65 1.54
N ALA A 174 13.60 0.71 2.48
CA ALA A 174 13.14 0.89 3.86
C ALA A 174 13.84 2.10 4.53
N TRP A 175 15.17 2.15 4.45
CA TRP A 175 15.95 3.26 5.02
C TRP A 175 15.63 4.61 4.37
N PHE A 176 15.47 4.64 3.05
CA PHE A 176 15.12 5.85 2.30
C PHE A 176 13.75 6.39 2.71
N PHE A 177 12.76 5.50 2.84
CA PHE A 177 11.43 5.87 3.33
C PHE A 177 11.49 6.41 4.77
N LEU A 178 12.17 5.72 5.68
CA LEU A 178 12.27 6.16 7.07
C LEU A 178 12.95 7.52 7.21
N ALA A 179 14.05 7.73 6.48
CA ALA A 179 14.72 9.03 6.44
C ALA A 179 13.78 10.13 5.95
N SER A 180 12.92 9.84 4.95
CA SER A 180 11.98 10.81 4.42
C SER A 180 10.94 11.30 5.42
N ILE A 181 10.52 10.43 6.34
CA ILE A 181 9.62 10.81 7.43
C ILE A 181 10.39 11.56 8.52
N LEU A 182 11.54 11.04 8.96
CA LEU A 182 12.24 11.57 10.12
C LEU A 182 12.92 12.93 9.88
N ASN A 183 13.09 13.32 8.61
CA ASN A 183 13.66 14.60 8.20
C ASN A 183 12.66 15.76 8.12
N VAL A 184 11.36 15.50 8.35
CA VAL A 184 10.31 16.52 8.33
C VAL A 184 9.53 16.52 9.66
N ALA A 185 8.71 17.55 9.88
CA ALA A 185 7.83 17.56 11.04
C ALA A 185 6.70 16.52 10.87
N PRO A 186 6.37 15.73 11.92
CA PRO A 186 5.29 14.76 11.82
C PRO A 186 3.93 15.45 11.64
N GLY A 187 3.10 14.89 10.77
CA GLY A 187 1.67 15.23 10.66
C GLY A 187 0.80 14.27 11.47
N ALA A 188 -0.52 14.45 11.39
CA ALA A 188 -1.49 13.66 12.17
C ALA A 188 -1.37 12.14 11.95
N HIS A 189 -1.15 11.70 10.71
CA HIS A 189 -1.05 10.27 10.39
C HIS A 189 0.36 9.69 10.48
N THR A 190 1.40 10.52 10.62
CA THR A 190 2.80 10.08 10.69
C THR A 190 3.06 9.04 11.80
N PRO A 191 2.53 9.18 13.03
CA PRO A 191 2.74 8.18 14.08
C PRO A 191 2.22 6.79 13.69
N HIS A 192 1.06 6.74 13.01
CA HIS A 192 0.41 5.49 12.61
C HIS A 192 1.22 4.77 11.54
N VAL A 193 1.78 5.51 10.58
CA VAL A 193 2.66 4.98 9.55
C VAL A 193 3.97 4.47 10.15
N LEU A 194 4.59 5.23 11.07
CA LEU A 194 5.80 4.77 11.77
C LEU A 194 5.56 3.52 12.62
N GLN A 195 4.39 3.42 13.26
CA GLN A 195 4.02 2.22 14.00
C GLN A 195 4.07 0.98 13.10
N VAL A 196 3.38 1.03 11.97
CA VAL A 196 3.32 -0.10 11.03
C VAL A 196 4.68 -0.36 10.39
N TYR A 197 5.43 0.69 10.08
CA TYR A 197 6.79 0.60 9.57
C TYR A 197 7.67 -0.24 10.50
N PHE A 198 7.73 0.08 11.79
CA PHE A 198 8.58 -0.68 12.71
C PHE A 198 8.01 -2.05 13.08
N VAL A 199 6.69 -2.22 13.09
CA VAL A 199 6.09 -3.56 13.28
C VAL A 199 6.51 -4.54 12.17
N ILE A 200 6.67 -4.06 10.93
CA ILE A 200 6.98 -4.92 9.78
C ILE A 200 8.48 -4.94 9.47
N LEU A 201 9.17 -3.80 9.52
CA LEU A 201 10.52 -3.64 9.00
C LEU A 201 11.61 -3.54 10.07
N ALA A 202 11.29 -3.56 11.37
CA ALA A 202 12.33 -3.54 12.41
C ALA A 202 13.29 -4.72 12.30
N GLU A 203 12.77 -5.91 11.97
CA GLU A 203 13.58 -7.10 11.71
C GLU A 203 14.58 -6.89 10.57
N LEU A 204 14.09 -6.41 9.41
CA LEU A 204 14.92 -6.10 8.25
C LEU A 204 16.04 -5.12 8.63
N LEU A 205 15.72 -4.04 9.34
CA LEU A 205 16.71 -3.06 9.79
C LEU A 205 17.71 -3.63 10.79
N GLY A 206 17.25 -4.46 11.73
CA GLY A 206 18.07 -5.08 12.77
C GLY A 206 19.06 -6.09 12.19
N ASN A 207 18.60 -6.93 11.28
CA ASN A 207 19.42 -7.91 10.56
C ASN A 207 20.54 -7.25 9.75
N HIS A 208 20.29 -6.08 9.16
CA HIS A 208 21.31 -5.30 8.48
C HIS A 208 22.24 -4.53 9.44
N SER A 209 21.69 -3.88 10.48
CA SER A 209 22.51 -3.14 11.45
C SER A 209 21.75 -2.80 12.75
N LYS A 210 21.87 -3.69 13.75
CA LYS A 210 21.40 -3.43 15.14
C LYS A 210 21.87 -2.09 15.71
N ARG A 211 23.15 -1.75 15.51
CA ARG A 211 23.73 -0.48 15.98
C ARG A 211 23.04 0.74 15.37
N ARG A 212 22.71 0.71 14.07
CA ARG A 212 21.97 1.81 13.42
C ARG A 212 20.54 1.86 13.92
N LEU A 213 19.88 0.72 14.08
CA LEU A 213 18.52 0.64 14.60
C LEU A 213 18.44 1.21 16.04
N ALA A 214 19.40 0.89 16.92
CA ALA A 214 19.49 1.47 18.26
C ALA A 214 19.68 3.00 18.24
N LYS A 215 20.48 3.52 17.29
CA LYS A 215 20.60 4.98 17.09
C LYS A 215 19.29 5.63 16.65
N ILE A 216 18.52 4.95 15.80
CA ILE A 216 17.18 5.41 15.41
C ILE A 216 16.26 5.46 16.63
N LEU A 217 16.22 4.41 17.45
CA LEU A 217 15.41 4.41 18.68
C LEU A 217 15.80 5.57 19.60
N SER A 218 17.11 5.81 19.80
CA SER A 218 17.59 6.95 20.58
C SER A 218 17.14 8.30 20.01
N TYR A 219 17.22 8.47 18.67
CA TYR A 219 16.74 9.67 18.00
C TYR A 219 15.23 9.86 18.15
N LEU A 220 14.45 8.80 17.96
CA LEU A 220 12.99 8.80 18.13
C LEU A 220 12.63 9.26 19.55
N ASN A 221 13.20 8.63 20.58
CA ASN A 221 12.94 8.95 21.98
C ASN A 221 13.27 10.41 22.33
N ARG A 222 14.41 10.92 21.86
CA ARG A 222 14.89 12.26 22.24
C ARG A 222 14.19 13.39 21.48
N ILE A 223 13.85 13.17 20.22
CA ILE A 223 13.46 14.26 19.31
C ILE A 223 12.07 14.02 18.73
N TYR A 224 11.84 12.86 18.11
CA TYR A 224 10.69 12.68 17.26
C TYR A 224 9.40 12.36 18.04
N PHE A 225 9.50 11.56 19.10
CA PHE A 225 8.39 11.16 19.94
C PHE A 225 7.74 12.35 20.65
N VAL A 226 8.56 13.29 21.11
CA VAL A 226 8.10 14.56 21.71
C VAL A 226 7.21 15.33 20.73
N LYS A 227 7.56 15.36 19.44
CA LYS A 227 6.79 16.06 18.39
C LYS A 227 5.49 15.36 18.02
N MET A 228 5.42 14.03 18.14
CA MET A 228 4.23 13.24 17.77
C MET A 228 3.11 13.31 18.81
N ASN A 229 3.44 13.53 20.09
CA ASN A 229 2.50 13.58 21.21
C ASN A 229 1.48 12.41 21.24
N ASN A 230 1.95 11.17 20.97
CA ASN A 230 1.11 9.97 20.97
C ASN A 230 1.78 8.84 21.75
N HIS A 231 1.64 8.87 23.08
CA HIS A 231 2.34 7.95 23.98
C HIS A 231 2.03 6.45 23.73
N PRO A 232 0.78 6.04 23.47
CA PRO A 232 0.48 4.64 23.15
C PRO A 232 1.21 4.13 21.90
N ILE A 233 1.37 4.95 20.87
CA ILE A 233 2.11 4.56 19.66
C ILE A 233 3.62 4.50 19.93
N GLN A 234 4.16 5.45 20.72
CA GLN A 234 5.57 5.44 21.11
C GLN A 234 5.95 4.11 21.78
N ILE A 235 5.18 3.66 22.78
CA ILE A 235 5.41 2.38 23.47
C ILE A 235 5.46 1.21 22.48
N ARG A 236 4.50 1.15 21.55
CA ARG A 236 4.44 0.06 20.56
C ARG A 236 5.63 0.09 19.59
N ILE A 237 6.05 1.28 19.16
CA ILE A 237 7.24 1.43 18.29
C ILE A 237 8.49 0.97 19.05
N THR A 238 8.67 1.42 20.28
CA THR A 238 9.81 1.03 21.14
C THR A 238 9.87 -0.48 21.30
N GLN A 239 8.75 -1.11 21.70
CA GLN A 239 8.65 -2.57 21.83
C GLN A 239 8.93 -3.33 20.51
N ALA A 240 8.51 -2.78 19.37
CA ALA A 240 8.78 -3.39 18.07
C ALA A 240 10.28 -3.35 17.74
N ILE A 241 10.96 -2.24 18.04
CA ILE A 241 12.40 -2.07 17.78
C ILE A 241 13.26 -2.89 18.77
N GLU A 242 12.90 -2.88 20.05
CA GLU A 242 13.67 -3.52 21.14
C GLU A 242 13.87 -5.03 20.94
N LYS A 243 12.96 -5.70 20.22
CA LYS A 243 13.09 -7.12 19.87
C LYS A 243 14.31 -7.44 19.00
N TYR A 244 14.88 -6.44 18.32
CA TYR A 244 15.88 -6.63 17.27
C TYR A 244 17.20 -5.88 17.49
N ILE A 245 17.35 -5.16 18.60
CA ILE A 245 18.61 -4.52 19.01
C ILE A 245 19.33 -5.37 20.05
#